data_AF-A0A814Z7A9-F1
#
_entry.id   AF-A0A814Z7A9-F1
#
_cell.length_a   1.000
_cell.length_b   1.000
_cell.length_c   1.000
_cell.angle_alpha   90.00
_cell.angle_beta   90.00
_cell.angle_gamma   90.00
#
_symmetry.space_group_name_H-M   'P 1'
#
loop_
_entity.id
_entity.type
_entity.pdbx_description
1 polymer ?
#
loop_
_entity_poly.entity_id
_entity_poly.type
_entity_poly.pdbx_seq_one_letter_code
_entity_poly.pdbx_strand_id
1 'polypeptide(L)'
;MTELSFSAEPNGNTIARDELKSFTNQIGSNLRLHHDNNEIKDQVIDDILNNGRQSLAKYEDDIRPRIYRAEMNSADSKLIVLLKKYFYRRWETQCERSNEWFISFLTQYQKEKAPDLYERVLTRTAENGNRYLKNCPILSIVLQLLFENIDDVCLKNTDIFDKLWSAITNKGLKSITKYSTYIKEEVMNEQLDKNQSILFQALREYHRPQVFSLLKENNTPEMETMYDSILAKVAENGWPTGKHDIKQKIASKSDQTLHSNQQQQEADQHNILINTDG
;
A
#
# COMPACT_ATOMS: atom_id res chain seq x y z
N MET A 1 8.52 -8.47 16.98
CA MET A 1 8.38 -7.01 16.94
C MET A 1 9.67 -6.48 16.37
N THR A 2 9.64 -5.86 15.19
CA THR A 2 10.85 -5.37 14.53
C THR A 2 10.71 -3.87 14.43
N GLU A 3 11.50 -3.16 15.23
CA GLU A 3 11.65 -1.70 15.16
C GLU A 3 12.31 -1.34 13.82
N LEU A 4 11.61 -0.53 13.02
CA LEU A 4 12.18 0.11 11.85
C LEU A 4 13.04 1.28 12.32
N SER A 5 14.37 1.08 12.27
CA SER A 5 15.36 2.12 12.53
C SER A 5 15.29 3.21 11.45
N PHE A 6 14.96 4.44 11.85
CA PHE A 6 14.98 5.61 10.99
C PHE A 6 16.42 6.14 10.85
N SER A 7 17.00 6.00 9.65
CA SER A 7 18.18 6.77 9.25
C SER A 7 17.78 8.21 8.97
N ALA A 8 18.50 9.17 9.57
CA ALA A 8 18.26 10.60 9.45
C ALA A 8 19.07 11.18 8.28
N GLU A 9 18.39 11.77 7.30
CA GLU A 9 18.98 12.64 6.26
C GLU A 9 17.96 13.69 5.78
N PRO A 10 18.42 14.86 5.27
CA PRO A 10 18.10 16.13 5.92
C PRO A 10 17.06 17.00 5.21
N ASN A 11 16.45 17.88 6.01
CA ASN A 11 15.55 19.00 5.74
C ASN A 11 14.16 18.72 5.16
N GLY A 12 14.00 17.89 4.12
CA GLY A 12 12.66 17.59 3.56
C GLY A 12 11.76 16.82 4.52
N ASN A 13 12.31 15.78 5.17
CA ASN A 13 11.59 14.96 6.14
C ASN A 13 11.28 15.69 7.45
N THR A 14 12.07 16.71 7.80
CA THR A 14 11.89 17.47 9.05
C THR A 14 10.67 18.39 8.94
N ILE A 15 10.53 19.11 7.83
CA ILE A 15 9.39 20.02 7.59
C ILE A 15 8.07 19.25 7.58
N ALA A 16 8.01 18.13 6.85
CA ALA A 16 6.82 17.28 6.80
C ALA A 16 6.47 16.68 8.18
N ARG A 17 7.48 16.29 8.97
CA ARG A 17 7.28 15.80 10.34
C ARG A 17 6.74 16.89 11.28
N ASP A 18 7.24 18.11 11.15
CA ASP A 18 6.79 19.25 11.93
C ASP A 18 5.35 19.67 11.56
N GLU A 19 4.99 19.60 10.28
CA GLU A 19 3.60 19.80 9.81
C GLU A 19 2.67 18.72 10.39
N LEU A 20 3.03 17.43 10.30
CA LEU A 20 2.23 16.35 10.88
C LEU A 20 2.06 16.51 12.39
N LYS A 21 3.12 16.89 13.10
CA LYS A 21 3.07 17.18 14.54
C LYS A 21 2.17 18.39 14.84
N SER A 22 2.18 19.41 13.99
CA SER A 22 1.28 20.57 14.10
C SER A 22 -0.19 20.14 13.98
N PHE A 23 -0.53 19.26 13.02
CA PHE A 23 -1.89 18.73 12.91
C PHE A 23 -2.29 17.93 14.15
N THR A 24 -1.41 17.07 14.66
CA THR A 24 -1.64 16.32 15.90
C THR A 24 -1.96 17.23 17.09
N ASN A 25 -1.18 18.31 17.26
CA ASN A 25 -1.41 19.29 18.33
C ASN A 25 -2.75 20.01 18.14
N GLN A 26 -3.11 20.36 16.91
CA GLN A 26 -4.39 21.00 16.59
C GLN A 26 -5.57 20.06 16.87
N ILE A 27 -5.46 18.76 16.58
CA ILE A 27 -6.48 17.75 16.90
C ILE A 27 -6.70 17.70 18.42
N GLY A 28 -5.64 17.53 19.21
CA GLY A 28 -5.74 17.50 20.67
C GLY A 28 -6.35 18.79 21.25
N SER A 29 -5.98 19.94 20.70
CA SER A 29 -6.52 21.24 21.11
C SER A 29 -7.99 21.41 20.73
N ASN A 30 -8.43 20.80 19.62
CA ASN A 30 -9.80 20.89 19.14
C ASN A 30 -10.78 20.15 20.07
N LEU A 31 -10.37 19.00 20.61
CA LEU A 31 -11.22 18.13 21.41
C LEU A 31 -11.48 18.65 22.83
N ARG A 32 -10.64 19.57 23.35
CA ARG A 32 -10.80 20.18 24.69
C ARG A 32 -11.10 19.14 25.77
N LEU A 33 -10.26 18.11 25.84
CA LEU A 33 -10.38 17.00 26.79
C LEU A 33 -10.51 17.51 28.23
N HIS A 34 -11.31 16.82 29.04
CA HIS A 34 -11.61 17.20 30.42
C HIS A 34 -10.43 17.08 31.38
N HIS A 35 -9.46 16.25 31.04
CA HIS A 35 -8.31 15.95 31.87
C HIS A 35 -7.04 16.57 31.29
N ASP A 36 -6.29 17.30 32.11
CA ASP A 36 -4.92 17.75 31.82
C ASP A 36 -3.90 16.58 31.83
N ASN A 37 -4.38 15.33 31.73
CA ASN A 37 -3.53 14.16 31.63
C ASN A 37 -3.06 13.98 30.18
N ASN A 38 -1.76 14.24 29.95
CA ASN A 38 -1.14 14.06 28.65
C ASN A 38 -1.22 12.62 28.12
N GLU A 39 -1.26 11.60 29.00
CA GLU A 39 -1.35 10.20 28.56
C GLU A 39 -2.70 9.89 27.89
N ILE A 40 -3.81 10.38 28.46
CA ILE A 40 -5.15 10.23 27.87
C ILE A 40 -5.22 10.98 26.54
N LYS A 41 -4.64 12.17 26.48
CA LYS A 41 -4.61 12.97 25.26
C LYS A 41 -3.87 12.26 24.12
N ASP A 42 -2.69 11.70 24.40
CA ASP A 42 -1.91 10.98 23.39
C ASP A 42 -2.63 9.71 22.96
N GLN A 43 -3.25 8.98 23.89
CA GLN A 43 -4.07 7.80 23.58
C GLN A 43 -5.26 8.13 22.67
N VAL A 44 -6.01 9.20 22.97
CA VAL A 44 -7.15 9.66 22.17
C VAL A 44 -6.70 10.03 20.76
N ILE A 45 -5.61 10.78 20.65
CA ILE A 45 -5.02 11.17 19.37
C ILE A 45 -4.65 9.93 18.56
N ASP A 46 -3.90 8.99 19.15
CA ASP A 46 -3.46 7.77 18.48
C ASP A 46 -4.65 6.93 18.01
N ASP A 47 -5.71 6.83 18.83
CA ASP A 47 -6.91 6.09 18.46
C ASP A 47 -7.66 6.79 17.31
N ILE A 48 -7.73 8.12 17.28
CA ILE A 48 -8.30 8.89 16.16
C ILE A 48 -7.45 8.71 14.89
N LEU A 49 -6.13 8.76 14.99
CA LEU A 49 -5.27 8.59 13.81
C LEU A 49 -5.34 7.16 13.25
N ASN A 50 -5.65 6.17 14.08
CA ASN A 50 -5.78 4.77 13.67
C ASN A 50 -7.18 4.39 13.22
N ASN A 51 -8.21 4.89 13.89
CA ASN A 51 -9.61 4.46 13.71
C ASN A 51 -10.52 5.60 13.21
N GLY A 52 -9.95 6.77 12.94
CA GLY A 52 -10.65 7.94 12.42
C GLY A 52 -11.51 8.61 13.46
N ARG A 53 -12.30 9.60 13.03
CA ARG A 53 -13.27 10.29 13.90
C ARG A 53 -14.18 9.34 14.66
N GLN A 54 -14.57 8.20 14.09
CA GLN A 54 -15.49 7.26 14.74
C GLN A 54 -14.98 6.73 16.08
N SER A 55 -13.66 6.77 16.33
CA SER A 55 -13.10 6.40 17.63
C SER A 55 -13.51 7.33 18.77
N LEU A 56 -13.93 8.58 18.48
CA LEU A 56 -14.38 9.54 19.48
C LEU A 56 -15.53 9.01 20.35
N ALA A 57 -16.34 8.09 19.83
CA ALA A 57 -17.41 7.47 20.60
C ALA A 57 -16.91 6.76 21.87
N LYS A 58 -15.65 6.31 21.90
CA LYS A 58 -15.03 5.71 23.09
C LYS A 58 -14.68 6.72 24.18
N TYR A 59 -14.62 8.00 23.82
CA TYR A 59 -14.12 9.10 24.64
C TYR A 59 -15.18 10.18 24.84
N GLU A 60 -16.46 9.84 24.67
CA GLU A 60 -17.56 10.81 24.80
C GLU A 60 -17.56 11.49 26.18
N ASP A 61 -17.31 10.73 27.25
CA ASP A 61 -17.27 11.23 28.63
C ASP A 61 -16.01 12.09 28.91
N ASP A 62 -14.93 11.87 28.16
CA ASP A 62 -13.68 12.60 28.29
C ASP A 62 -13.67 13.92 27.51
N ILE A 63 -14.66 14.13 26.63
CA ILE A 63 -14.80 15.30 25.76
C ILE A 63 -15.98 16.14 26.23
N ARG A 64 -15.82 17.46 26.24
CA ARG A 64 -16.94 18.37 26.56
C ARG A 64 -18.15 18.04 25.67
N PRO A 65 -19.35 17.78 26.22
CA PRO A 65 -20.49 17.27 25.44
C PRO A 65 -20.87 18.15 24.23
N ARG A 66 -20.75 19.48 24.36
CA ARG A 66 -20.99 20.41 23.25
C ARG A 66 -19.97 20.25 22.11
N ILE A 67 -18.70 19.98 22.45
CA ILE A 67 -17.63 19.76 21.47
C ILE A 67 -17.83 18.40 20.80
N TYR A 68 -18.04 17.34 21.59
CA TYR A 68 -18.31 16.00 21.05
C TYR A 68 -19.45 16.03 20.02
N ARG A 69 -20.61 16.60 20.40
CA ARG A 69 -21.77 16.73 19.48
C ARG A 69 -21.44 17.54 18.23
N ALA A 70 -20.70 18.65 18.37
CA ALA A 70 -20.31 19.47 17.22
C ALA A 70 -19.40 18.70 16.25
N GLU A 71 -18.48 17.89 16.77
CA GLU A 71 -17.55 17.11 15.94
C GLU A 71 -18.20 15.88 15.30
N MET A 72 -19.18 15.25 15.96
CA MET A 72 -19.85 14.05 15.43
C MET A 72 -21.00 14.36 14.46
N ASN A 73 -21.66 15.52 14.56
CA ASN A 73 -22.89 15.80 13.80
C ASN A 73 -22.68 16.37 12.39
N SER A 74 -21.45 16.73 12.00
CA SER A 74 -21.19 17.37 10.70
C SER A 74 -20.10 16.65 9.92
N ALA A 75 -20.30 16.39 8.62
CA ALA A 75 -19.26 15.88 7.73
C ALA A 75 -18.12 16.89 7.52
N ASP A 76 -18.37 18.17 7.79
CA ASP A 76 -17.41 19.27 7.67
C ASP A 76 -16.96 19.78 9.05
N SER A 77 -16.97 18.90 10.05
CA SER A 77 -16.47 19.25 11.38
C SER A 77 -15.01 19.67 11.32
N LYS A 78 -14.58 20.50 12.28
CA LYS A 78 -13.19 20.96 12.33
C LYS A 78 -12.22 19.78 12.47
N LEU A 79 -12.60 18.74 13.20
CA LEU A 79 -11.82 17.51 13.28
C LEU A 79 -11.70 16.82 11.92
N ILE A 80 -12.79 16.66 11.16
CA ILE A 80 -12.70 16.05 9.82
C ILE A 80 -11.77 16.85 8.91
N VAL A 81 -11.88 18.19 8.91
CA VAL A 81 -10.99 19.04 8.12
C VAL A 81 -9.52 18.85 8.52
N LEU A 82 -9.22 18.76 9.81
CA LEU A 82 -7.86 18.51 10.31
C LEU A 82 -7.35 17.12 9.92
N LEU A 83 -8.20 16.09 10.04
CA LEU A 83 -7.84 14.72 9.69
C LEU A 83 -7.61 14.56 8.20
N LYS A 84 -8.44 15.16 7.34
CA LYS A 84 -8.23 15.19 5.88
C LYS A 84 -6.85 15.77 5.54
N LYS A 85 -6.49 16.91 6.13
CA LYS A 85 -5.17 17.53 5.94
C LYS A 85 -4.03 16.65 6.43
N TYR A 86 -4.19 16.04 7.60
CA TYR A 86 -3.22 15.11 8.17
C TYR A 86 -2.99 13.90 7.25
N PHE A 87 -4.06 13.21 6.83
CA PHE A 87 -3.93 12.02 5.98
C PHE A 87 -3.38 12.35 4.60
N TYR A 88 -3.80 13.46 4.01
CA TYR A 88 -3.21 13.94 2.76
C TYR A 88 -1.70 14.14 2.87
N ARG A 89 -1.25 14.92 3.87
CA ARG A 89 0.19 15.12 4.09
C ARG A 89 0.90 13.81 4.38
N ARG A 90 0.30 12.92 5.16
CA ARG A 90 0.87 11.60 5.44
C ARG A 90 1.05 10.79 4.16
N TRP A 91 0.09 10.80 3.25
CA TRP A 91 0.20 10.11 1.96
C TRP A 91 1.33 10.69 1.11
N GLU A 92 1.44 12.02 1.06
CA GLU A 92 2.56 12.70 0.41
C GLU A 92 3.89 12.26 1.03
N THR A 93 4.09 12.46 2.32
CA THR A 93 5.38 12.15 3.00
C THR A 93 5.76 10.67 2.91
N GLN A 94 4.80 9.75 2.98
CA GLN A 94 5.07 8.32 2.88
C GLN A 94 5.49 7.88 1.47
N CYS A 95 5.08 8.61 0.43
CA CYS A 95 5.22 8.19 -0.95
C CYS A 95 6.13 9.10 -1.79
N GLU A 96 6.49 10.29 -1.31
CA GLU A 96 7.18 11.35 -2.08
C GLU A 96 8.52 10.89 -2.67
N ARG A 97 9.33 10.13 -1.93
CA ARG A 97 10.68 9.72 -2.40
C ARG A 97 10.72 8.39 -3.15
N SER A 98 9.74 7.51 -2.95
CA SER A 98 9.78 6.13 -3.46
C SER A 98 8.72 5.86 -4.53
N ASN A 99 7.72 6.74 -4.67
CA ASN A 99 6.53 6.54 -5.50
C ASN A 99 6.01 7.87 -6.08
N GLU A 100 6.86 8.64 -6.76
CA GLU A 100 6.48 9.91 -7.41
C GLU A 100 5.27 9.76 -8.36
N TRP A 101 5.17 8.60 -9.03
CA TRP A 101 4.03 8.25 -9.88
C TRP A 101 2.70 8.28 -9.11
N PHE A 102 2.70 7.86 -7.84
CA PHE A 102 1.51 7.82 -7.00
C PHE A 102 1.07 9.23 -6.61
N ILE A 103 2.02 10.12 -6.30
CA ILE A 103 1.72 11.52 -5.98
C ILE A 103 1.14 12.25 -7.20
N SER A 104 1.72 12.00 -8.38
CA SER A 104 1.21 12.53 -9.65
C SER A 104 -0.21 12.02 -9.94
N PHE A 105 -0.46 10.74 -9.71
CA PHE A 105 -1.78 10.14 -9.82
C PHE A 105 -2.81 10.77 -8.87
N LEU A 106 -2.46 10.94 -7.58
CA LEU A 106 -3.36 11.59 -6.61
C LEU A 106 -3.67 13.03 -7.02
N THR A 107 -2.67 13.77 -7.50
CA THR A 107 -2.84 15.16 -7.95
C THR A 107 -3.77 15.25 -9.16
N GLN A 108 -3.64 14.35 -10.13
CA GLN A 108 -4.54 14.29 -11.30
C GLN A 108 -5.97 13.95 -10.88
N TYR A 109 -6.15 13.01 -9.95
CA TYR A 109 -7.49 12.67 -9.44
C TYR A 109 -8.12 13.84 -8.69
N GLN A 110 -7.34 14.55 -7.89
CA GLN A 110 -7.78 15.72 -7.14
C GLN A 110 -8.19 16.90 -8.03
N LYS A 111 -7.52 17.11 -9.17
CA LYS A 111 -7.71 18.33 -9.98
C LYS A 111 -8.52 18.13 -11.25
N GLU A 112 -8.42 16.95 -11.89
CA GLU A 112 -8.81 16.78 -13.29
C GLU A 112 -9.75 15.59 -13.51
N LYS A 113 -9.45 14.41 -12.95
CA LYS A 113 -10.21 13.20 -13.26
C LYS A 113 -11.50 13.04 -12.46
N ALA A 114 -11.41 13.12 -11.14
CA ALA A 114 -12.54 12.82 -10.26
C ALA A 114 -12.39 13.50 -8.87
N PRO A 115 -12.44 14.84 -8.80
CA PRO A 115 -12.25 15.59 -7.56
C PRO A 115 -13.23 15.15 -6.45
N ASP A 116 -14.49 14.92 -6.81
CA ASP A 116 -15.51 14.46 -5.87
C ASP A 116 -15.21 13.06 -5.32
N LEU A 117 -14.69 12.15 -6.14
CA LEU A 117 -14.31 10.81 -5.68
C LEU A 117 -13.08 10.87 -4.76
N TYR A 118 -12.09 11.67 -5.13
CA TYR A 118 -10.91 11.92 -4.30
C TYR A 118 -11.32 12.45 -2.92
N GLU A 119 -12.19 13.46 -2.87
CA GLU A 119 -12.66 14.05 -1.62
C GLU A 119 -13.46 13.05 -0.78
N ARG A 120 -14.27 12.20 -1.42
CA ARG A 120 -14.99 11.11 -0.73
C ARG A 120 -14.03 10.08 -0.09
N VAL A 121 -12.96 9.67 -0.79
CA VAL A 121 -11.94 8.77 -0.23
C VAL A 121 -11.22 9.41 0.95
N LEU A 122 -10.84 10.68 0.83
CA LEU A 122 -10.16 11.40 1.90
C LEU A 122 -11.07 11.60 3.12
N THR A 123 -12.35 11.92 2.89
CA THR A 123 -13.39 11.99 3.93
C THR A 123 -13.54 10.64 4.64
N ARG A 124 -13.68 9.55 3.90
CA ARG A 124 -13.81 8.22 4.49
C ARG A 124 -12.59 7.83 5.33
N THR A 125 -11.40 8.21 4.87
CA THR A 125 -10.14 8.01 5.63
C THR A 125 -10.15 8.85 6.91
N ALA A 126 -10.60 10.10 6.87
CA ALA A 126 -10.76 10.91 8.07
C ALA A 126 -11.79 10.31 9.05
N GLU A 127 -12.87 9.72 8.54
CA GLU A 127 -13.91 9.12 9.38
C GLU A 127 -13.48 7.81 10.03
N ASN A 128 -12.75 6.95 9.32
CA ASN A 128 -12.49 5.56 9.72
C ASN A 128 -11.00 5.24 9.91
N GLY A 129 -10.13 6.21 9.70
CA GLY A 129 -8.69 6.09 9.87
C GLY A 129 -8.06 5.05 8.94
N ASN A 130 -7.11 4.31 9.50
CA ASN A 130 -6.33 3.29 8.79
C ASN A 130 -7.11 1.98 8.55
N ARG A 131 -8.37 1.88 8.99
CA ARG A 131 -9.20 0.67 8.82
C ARG A 131 -9.21 0.16 7.38
N TYR A 132 -9.28 1.06 6.41
CA TYR A 132 -9.28 0.73 4.98
C TYR A 132 -7.89 0.81 4.34
N LEU A 133 -6.87 1.29 5.05
CA LEU A 133 -5.49 1.44 4.56
C LEU A 133 -4.65 0.16 4.66
N LYS A 134 -5.28 -0.97 5.03
CA LYS A 134 -4.75 -2.35 5.10
C LYS A 134 -3.23 -2.39 5.41
N ASN A 135 -2.49 -3.29 4.77
CA ASN A 135 -1.02 -3.39 4.95
C ASN A 135 -0.25 -2.57 3.91
N CYS A 136 -0.95 -1.92 2.97
CA CYS A 136 -0.35 -1.12 1.91
C CYS A 136 -1.28 0.07 1.59
N PRO A 137 -0.95 1.28 2.07
CA PRO A 137 -1.78 2.48 1.84
C PRO A 137 -1.95 2.81 0.35
N ILE A 138 -0.89 2.69 -0.46
CA ILE A 138 -0.92 2.98 -1.91
C ILE A 138 -2.00 2.14 -2.60
N LEU A 139 -1.93 0.82 -2.47
CA LEU A 139 -2.91 -0.08 -3.07
C LEU A 139 -4.32 0.18 -2.51
N SER A 140 -4.43 0.50 -1.22
CA SER A 140 -5.73 0.75 -0.58
C SER A 140 -6.42 1.98 -1.13
N ILE A 141 -5.67 3.05 -1.37
CA ILE A 141 -6.19 4.29 -1.92
C ILE A 141 -6.55 4.09 -3.38
N VAL A 142 -5.66 3.46 -4.17
CA VAL A 142 -5.93 3.15 -5.58
C VAL A 142 -7.21 2.32 -5.73
N LEU A 143 -7.38 1.27 -4.93
CA LEU A 143 -8.58 0.42 -4.99
C LEU A 143 -9.86 1.18 -4.60
N GLN A 144 -9.78 2.05 -3.59
CA GLN A 144 -10.92 2.87 -3.19
C GLN A 144 -11.35 3.83 -4.31
N LEU A 145 -10.40 4.42 -5.03
CA LEU A 145 -10.65 5.32 -6.16
C LEU A 145 -11.24 4.62 -7.40
N LEU A 146 -11.36 3.29 -7.42
CA LEU A 146 -12.03 2.57 -8.51
C LEU A 146 -13.55 2.58 -8.38
N PHE A 147 -14.08 2.79 -7.17
CA PHE A 147 -15.50 2.69 -6.90
C PHE A 147 -16.24 3.98 -7.25
N GLU A 148 -17.26 3.88 -8.11
CA GLU A 148 -18.09 5.03 -8.49
C GLU A 148 -18.86 5.60 -7.28
N ASN A 149 -19.42 4.71 -6.47
CA ASN A 149 -20.26 5.02 -5.31
C ASN A 149 -19.60 4.56 -4.02
N ILE A 150 -18.40 5.06 -3.74
CA ILE A 150 -17.62 4.70 -2.56
C ILE A 150 -18.44 4.85 -1.25
N ASP A 151 -19.30 5.86 -1.16
CA ASP A 151 -20.09 6.15 0.06
C ASP A 151 -21.28 5.24 0.31
N ASP A 152 -21.63 4.44 -0.69
CA ASP A 152 -22.74 3.52 -0.59
C ASP A 152 -22.47 2.43 0.45
N VAL A 153 -23.54 1.78 0.89
CA VAL A 153 -23.54 0.69 1.87
C VAL A 153 -22.56 -0.43 1.46
N CYS A 154 -22.27 -0.54 0.16
CA CYS A 154 -21.35 -1.51 -0.43
C CYS A 154 -19.93 -1.53 0.16
N LEU A 155 -19.37 -0.39 0.60
CA LEU A 155 -18.06 -0.37 1.27
C LEU A 155 -18.15 -0.31 2.79
N LYS A 156 -19.31 0.07 3.35
CA LYS A 156 -19.53 0.18 4.80
C LYS A 156 -19.98 -1.13 5.45
N ASN A 157 -20.85 -1.89 4.77
CA ASN A 157 -21.54 -3.06 5.35
C ASN A 157 -21.29 -4.36 4.61
N THR A 158 -20.79 -4.34 3.38
CA THR A 158 -20.44 -5.56 2.66
C THR A 158 -18.93 -5.71 2.57
N ASP A 159 -18.46 -6.95 2.73
CA ASP A 159 -17.06 -7.35 2.55
C ASP A 159 -16.52 -7.11 1.12
N ILE A 160 -17.16 -6.29 0.28
CA ILE A 160 -16.79 -6.09 -1.12
C ILE A 160 -15.38 -5.51 -1.22
N PHE A 161 -15.04 -4.51 -0.39
CA PHE A 161 -13.67 -3.98 -0.37
C PHE A 161 -12.65 -5.07 -0.04
N ASP A 162 -12.94 -5.85 0.99
CA ASP A 162 -12.04 -6.90 1.49
C ASP A 162 -11.93 -8.07 0.51
N LYS A 163 -13.04 -8.41 -0.16
CA LYS A 163 -13.09 -9.37 -1.26
C LYS A 163 -12.33 -8.86 -2.46
N LEU A 164 -12.46 -7.58 -2.85
CA LEU A 164 -11.72 -6.97 -3.95
C LEU A 164 -10.23 -6.99 -3.65
N TRP A 165 -9.84 -6.49 -2.48
CA TRP A 165 -8.48 -6.51 -1.97
C TRP A 165 -7.90 -7.92 -2.04
N SER A 166 -8.59 -8.89 -1.45
CA SER A 166 -8.16 -10.29 -1.43
C SER A 166 -8.09 -10.91 -2.82
N ALA A 167 -9.08 -10.66 -3.69
CA ALA A 167 -9.10 -11.18 -5.03
C ALA A 167 -7.93 -10.63 -5.86
N ILE A 168 -7.70 -9.32 -5.84
CA ILE A 168 -6.66 -8.67 -6.62
C ILE A 168 -5.26 -9.04 -6.13
N THR A 169 -5.03 -9.02 -4.82
CA THR A 169 -3.71 -9.40 -4.26
C THR A 169 -3.37 -10.88 -4.46
N ASN A 170 -4.36 -11.77 -4.54
CA ASN A 170 -4.12 -13.20 -4.73
C ASN A 170 -4.18 -13.65 -6.20
N LYS A 171 -5.04 -13.03 -7.03
CA LYS A 171 -5.36 -13.47 -8.39
C LYS A 171 -4.94 -12.46 -9.47
N GLY A 172 -4.32 -11.35 -9.06
CA GLY A 172 -3.78 -10.33 -9.95
C GLY A 172 -4.82 -9.41 -10.54
N LEU A 173 -4.33 -8.51 -11.39
CA LEU A 173 -5.06 -7.41 -12.02
C LEU A 173 -6.34 -7.87 -12.70
N LYS A 174 -6.31 -8.97 -13.48
CA LYS A 174 -7.47 -9.46 -14.25
C LYS A 174 -8.67 -9.80 -13.38
N SER A 175 -8.46 -10.08 -12.09
CA SER A 175 -9.55 -10.41 -11.16
C SER A 175 -10.47 -9.22 -10.83
N ILE A 176 -10.06 -7.99 -11.15
CA ILE A 176 -10.89 -6.78 -11.00
C ILE A 176 -12.22 -6.88 -11.77
N THR A 177 -12.23 -7.59 -12.89
CA THR A 177 -13.42 -7.82 -13.73
C THR A 177 -14.59 -8.44 -12.96
N LYS A 178 -14.33 -9.12 -11.84
CA LYS A 178 -15.35 -9.69 -10.95
C LYS A 178 -16.17 -8.63 -10.20
N TYR A 179 -15.71 -7.38 -10.24
CA TYR A 179 -16.31 -6.23 -9.55
C TYR A 179 -16.78 -5.16 -10.55
N SER A 180 -16.96 -5.53 -11.83
CA SER A 180 -17.43 -4.64 -12.89
C SER A 180 -18.76 -3.95 -12.58
N THR A 181 -19.61 -4.54 -11.74
CA THR A 181 -20.86 -3.93 -11.28
C THR A 181 -20.66 -2.74 -10.34
N TYR A 182 -19.46 -2.54 -9.79
CA TYR A 182 -19.13 -1.49 -8.83
C TYR A 182 -18.13 -0.45 -9.37
N ILE A 183 -17.58 -0.70 -10.56
CA ILE A 183 -16.50 0.06 -11.18
C ILE A 183 -16.97 0.42 -12.58
N LYS A 184 -16.91 1.71 -12.94
CA LYS A 184 -17.26 2.14 -14.29
C LYS A 184 -16.43 1.39 -15.33
N GLU A 185 -17.08 0.98 -16.43
CA GLU A 185 -16.44 0.23 -17.50
C GLU A 185 -15.21 0.95 -18.07
N GLU A 186 -15.29 2.27 -18.26
CA GLU A 186 -14.16 3.10 -18.72
C GLU A 186 -12.95 3.03 -17.78
N VAL A 187 -13.18 3.11 -16.47
CA VAL A 187 -12.13 3.04 -15.44
C VAL A 187 -11.52 1.64 -15.41
N MET A 188 -12.37 0.61 -15.48
CA MET A 188 -11.93 -0.77 -15.52
C MET A 188 -11.05 -1.05 -16.75
N ASN A 189 -11.48 -0.59 -17.93
CA ASN A 189 -10.72 -0.73 -19.17
C ASN A 189 -9.37 0.00 -19.09
N GLU A 190 -9.33 1.22 -18.54
CA GLU A 190 -8.06 1.94 -18.28
C GLU A 190 -7.14 1.13 -17.36
N GLN A 191 -7.68 0.46 -16.33
CA GLN A 191 -6.85 -0.33 -15.43
C GLN A 191 -6.35 -1.65 -16.03
N LEU A 192 -7.09 -2.22 -16.98
CA LEU A 192 -6.75 -3.50 -17.63
C LEU A 192 -5.81 -3.35 -18.83
N ASP A 193 -5.80 -2.18 -19.47
CA ASP A 193 -4.94 -1.89 -20.61
C ASP A 193 -3.58 -1.38 -20.12
N LYS A 194 -2.50 -2.15 -20.36
CA LYS A 194 -1.06 -1.81 -20.22
C LYS A 194 -0.34 -2.15 -18.91
N ASN A 195 1.00 -2.26 -19.01
CA ASN A 195 1.97 -2.32 -17.90
C ASN A 195 2.12 -1.00 -17.11
N GLN A 196 1.34 0.03 -17.46
CA GLN A 196 1.40 1.36 -16.85
C GLN A 196 0.14 1.72 -16.05
N SER A 197 -0.83 0.80 -15.92
CA SER A 197 -2.00 1.11 -15.10
C SER A 197 -1.60 1.36 -13.65
N ILE A 198 -2.29 2.31 -13.01
CA ILE A 198 -2.00 2.71 -11.63
C ILE A 198 -2.24 1.52 -10.69
N LEU A 199 -3.28 0.72 -10.95
CA LEU A 199 -3.50 -0.50 -10.20
C LEU A 199 -2.37 -1.52 -10.39
N PHE A 200 -1.84 -1.67 -11.61
CA PHE A 200 -0.70 -2.55 -11.87
C PHE A 200 0.55 -2.08 -11.11
N GLN A 201 0.87 -0.78 -11.12
CA GLN A 201 2.00 -0.24 -10.36
C GLN A 201 1.80 -0.43 -8.85
N ALA A 202 0.61 -0.17 -8.33
CA ALA A 202 0.29 -0.40 -6.93
C ALA A 202 0.44 -1.88 -6.51
N LEU A 203 0.10 -2.82 -7.39
CA LEU A 203 0.29 -4.25 -7.15
C LEU A 203 1.76 -4.64 -7.13
N ARG A 204 2.58 -4.07 -8.02
CA ARG A 204 4.04 -4.27 -7.99
C ARG A 204 4.63 -3.79 -6.67
N GLU A 205 4.23 -2.61 -6.20
CA GLU A 205 4.67 -2.07 -4.90
C GLU A 205 4.24 -2.97 -3.73
N TYR A 206 3.01 -3.48 -3.75
CA TYR A 206 2.50 -4.37 -2.72
C TYR A 206 3.31 -5.67 -2.62
N HIS A 207 3.67 -6.28 -3.75
CA HIS A 207 4.38 -7.56 -3.77
C HIS A 207 5.91 -7.45 -3.71
N ARG A 208 6.47 -6.26 -3.96
CA ARG A 208 7.91 -5.97 -3.95
C ARG A 208 8.65 -6.58 -2.74
N PRO A 209 8.22 -6.35 -1.48
CA PRO A 209 8.91 -6.94 -0.33
C PRO A 209 8.89 -8.47 -0.34
N GLN A 210 7.76 -9.08 -0.73
CA GLN A 210 7.60 -10.54 -0.72
C GLN A 210 8.45 -11.20 -1.81
N VAL A 211 8.49 -10.62 -3.01
CA VAL A 211 9.35 -11.10 -4.11
C VAL A 211 10.82 -10.96 -3.73
N PHE A 212 11.20 -9.83 -3.15
CA PHE A 212 12.57 -9.58 -2.71
C PHE A 212 13.04 -10.61 -1.67
N SER A 213 12.24 -10.81 -0.61
CA SER A 213 12.54 -11.81 0.43
C SER A 213 12.70 -13.21 -0.15
N LEU A 214 11.79 -13.65 -1.04
CA LEU A 214 11.87 -14.97 -1.66
C LEU A 214 13.11 -15.14 -2.53
N LEU A 215 13.48 -14.14 -3.34
CA LEU A 215 14.67 -14.25 -4.19
C LEU A 215 15.96 -14.33 -3.37
N LYS A 216 16.02 -13.55 -2.28
CA LYS A 216 17.12 -13.56 -1.33
C LYS A 216 17.25 -14.91 -0.62
N GLU A 217 16.14 -15.46 -0.13
CA GLU A 217 16.10 -16.80 0.51
C GLU A 217 16.62 -17.92 -0.41
N ASN A 218 16.51 -17.74 -1.72
CA ASN A 218 16.92 -18.75 -2.70
C ASN A 218 18.25 -18.43 -3.40
N ASN A 219 19.09 -17.55 -2.81
CA ASN A 219 20.41 -17.18 -3.33
C ASN A 219 20.41 -16.80 -4.81
N THR A 220 19.31 -16.22 -5.31
CA THR A 220 19.25 -15.80 -6.70
C THR A 220 20.02 -14.47 -6.83
N PRO A 221 21.06 -14.37 -7.69
CA PRO A 221 21.74 -13.10 -7.91
C PRO A 221 20.75 -12.04 -8.40
N GLU A 222 20.80 -10.87 -7.78
CA GLU A 222 19.99 -9.71 -8.14
C GLU A 222 20.34 -9.26 -9.57
N MET A 223 19.61 -9.78 -10.55
CA MET A 223 19.47 -9.14 -11.85
C MET A 223 18.19 -8.32 -11.81
N GLU A 224 18.32 -7.00 -11.85
CA GLU A 224 17.21 -6.04 -11.84
C GLU A 224 16.10 -6.41 -12.84
N THR A 225 16.48 -6.89 -14.03
CA THR A 225 15.56 -7.36 -15.08
C THR A 225 14.74 -8.60 -14.71
N MET A 226 15.31 -9.53 -13.93
CA MET A 226 14.61 -10.72 -13.45
C MET A 226 13.60 -10.36 -12.36
N TYR A 227 13.99 -9.47 -11.46
CA TYR A 227 13.14 -8.96 -10.39
C TYR A 227 11.89 -8.29 -10.95
N ASP A 228 12.06 -7.36 -11.90
CA ASP A 228 10.96 -6.66 -12.53
C ASP A 228 10.02 -7.57 -13.33
N SER A 229 10.59 -8.55 -14.04
CA SER A 229 9.80 -9.55 -14.78
C SER A 229 8.89 -10.36 -13.85
N ILE A 230 9.39 -10.77 -12.68
CA ILE A 230 8.59 -11.51 -11.69
C ILE A 230 7.50 -10.61 -11.12
N LEU A 231 7.84 -9.37 -10.74
CA LEU A 231 6.85 -8.41 -10.23
C LEU A 231 5.73 -8.14 -11.24
N ALA A 232 6.06 -7.98 -12.51
CA ALA A 232 5.07 -7.78 -13.56
C ALA A 232 4.10 -8.96 -13.65
N LYS A 233 4.62 -10.19 -13.62
CA LYS A 233 3.78 -11.39 -13.66
C LYS A 233 2.93 -11.57 -12.40
N VAL A 234 3.46 -11.25 -11.23
CA VAL A 234 2.69 -11.25 -9.97
C VAL A 234 1.56 -10.24 -10.05
N ALA A 235 1.83 -9.01 -10.50
CA ALA A 235 0.81 -7.98 -10.61
C ALA A 235 -0.28 -8.38 -11.60
N GLU A 236 0.07 -8.98 -12.73
CA GLU A 236 -0.92 -9.42 -13.74
C GLU A 236 -1.74 -10.64 -13.29
N ASN A 237 -1.07 -11.68 -12.78
CA ASN A 237 -1.64 -13.02 -12.61
C ASN A 237 -1.73 -13.49 -11.15
N GLY A 238 -1.34 -12.64 -10.20
CA GLY A 238 -1.40 -12.88 -8.77
C GLY A 238 -0.19 -13.59 -8.20
N TRP A 239 -0.17 -13.62 -6.85
CA TRP A 239 0.92 -14.21 -6.07
C TRP A 239 1.27 -15.68 -6.39
N PRO A 240 0.31 -16.60 -6.59
CA PRO A 240 0.62 -18.00 -6.87
C PRO A 240 1.49 -18.18 -8.12
N THR A 241 1.19 -17.43 -9.18
CA THR A 241 1.92 -17.47 -10.45
C THR A 241 3.36 -16.99 -10.27
N GLY A 242 3.57 -15.85 -9.60
CA GLY A 242 4.92 -15.37 -9.35
C GLY A 242 5.75 -16.26 -8.44
N LYS A 243 5.12 -16.88 -7.43
CA LYS A 243 5.79 -17.88 -6.59
C LYS A 243 6.23 -19.10 -7.40
N HIS A 244 5.41 -19.55 -8.35
CA HIS A 244 5.77 -20.64 -9.26
C HIS A 244 6.96 -20.27 -10.14
N ASP A 245 6.95 -19.08 -10.71
CA ASP A 245 8.05 -18.57 -11.56
C ASP A 245 9.39 -18.46 -10.84
N ILE A 246 9.38 -17.97 -9.60
CA ILE A 246 10.59 -17.95 -8.75
C ILE A 246 11.14 -19.37 -8.62
N LYS A 247 10.29 -20.35 -8.29
CA LYS A 247 10.69 -21.76 -8.14
C LYS A 247 11.24 -22.36 -9.43
N GLN A 248 10.59 -22.13 -10.57
CA GLN A 248 11.08 -22.63 -11.87
C GLN A 248 12.46 -22.07 -12.21
N LYS A 249 12.68 -20.77 -11.98
CA LYS A 249 13.98 -20.14 -12.27
C LYS A 249 15.11 -20.68 -11.40
N ILE A 250 14.82 -21.03 -10.15
CA ILE A 250 15.78 -21.69 -9.26
C ILE A 250 16.13 -23.08 -9.80
N ALA A 251 15.12 -23.89 -10.13
CA ALA A 251 15.32 -25.25 -10.67
C ALA A 251 16.12 -25.24 -11.99
N SER A 252 15.82 -24.31 -12.90
CA SER A 252 16.57 -24.21 -14.16
C SER A 252 18.06 -23.87 -13.96
N LYS A 253 18.41 -23.17 -12.88
CA LYS A 253 19.82 -22.86 -12.56
C LYS A 253 20.53 -24.07 -11.96
N SER A 254 19.89 -24.82 -11.05
CA SER A 254 20.50 -26.04 -10.50
C SER A 254 20.81 -27.06 -11.59
N ASP A 255 19.92 -27.20 -12.57
CA ASP A 255 20.10 -28.13 -13.70
C ASP A 255 21.23 -27.67 -14.63
N GLN A 256 21.36 -26.36 -14.87
CA GLN A 256 22.48 -25.80 -15.63
C GLN A 256 23.83 -25.98 -14.92
N THR A 257 23.88 -25.83 -13.60
CA THR A 257 25.11 -26.07 -12.81
C THR A 257 25.48 -27.55 -12.79
N LEU A 258 24.51 -28.46 -12.71
CA LEU A 258 24.74 -29.91 -12.77
C LEU A 258 25.31 -30.33 -14.14
N HIS A 259 24.74 -29.83 -15.24
CA HIS A 259 25.24 -30.15 -16.58
C HIS A 259 26.62 -29.57 -16.88
N SER A 260 26.91 -28.35 -16.42
CA SER A 260 28.25 -27.76 -16.58
C SER A 260 29.32 -28.51 -15.77
N ASN A 261 29.00 -28.98 -14.56
CA ASN A 261 29.90 -29.82 -13.77
C ASN A 261 30.14 -31.21 -14.40
N GLN A 262 29.12 -31.81 -15.03
CA GLN A 262 29.27 -33.07 -15.76
C GLN A 262 30.18 -32.92 -16.99
N GLN A 263 29.98 -31.87 -17.79
CA GLN A 263 30.82 -31.60 -18.97
C GLN A 263 32.29 -31.31 -18.58
N GLN A 264 32.52 -30.61 -17.46
CA GLN A 264 33.86 -30.36 -16.93
C GLN A 264 34.55 -31.67 -16.49
N GLN A 265 33.83 -32.55 -15.78
CA GLN A 265 34.37 -33.86 -15.37
C GLN A 265 34.68 -34.77 -16.56
N GLU A 266 33.84 -34.75 -17.60
CA GLU A 266 34.10 -35.49 -18.84
C GLU A 266 35.33 -34.95 -19.59
N ALA A 267 35.51 -33.63 -19.64
CA ALA A 267 36.70 -33.01 -20.24
C ALA A 267 37.98 -33.31 -19.46
N ASP A 268 37.93 -33.27 -18.13
CA ASP A 268 39.09 -33.57 -17.28
C ASP A 268 39.47 -35.06 -17.34
N GLN A 269 38.49 -35.98 -17.42
CA GLN A 269 38.76 -37.41 -17.64
C GLN A 269 39.38 -37.67 -19.02
N HIS A 270 38.97 -36.94 -20.06
CA HIS A 270 39.52 -37.11 -21.39
C HIS A 270 41.00 -36.63 -21.48
N ASN A 271 41.35 -35.55 -20.77
CA ASN A 271 42.74 -35.05 -20.68
C ASN A 271 43.68 -35.98 -19.88
N ILE A 272 43.17 -36.76 -18.94
CA ILE A 272 43.98 -37.74 -18.17
C ILE A 272 44.31 -38.96 -19.04
N LEU A 273 43.39 -39.39 -19.91
CA LEU A 273 43.59 -40.49 -20.86
C LEU A 273 44.58 -40.17 -21.99
N ILE A 274 44.71 -38.89 -22.39
CA ILE A 274 45.66 -38.49 -23.45
C ILE A 274 47.11 -38.41 -22.93
N ASN A 275 47.30 -38.19 -21.62
CA ASN A 275 48.63 -38.06 -21.00
C ASN A 275 49.21 -39.39 -20.46
N THR A 276 48.54 -40.51 -20.65
CA THR A 276 48.99 -41.83 -20.17
C THR A 276 49.57 -42.75 -21.27
N ASP A 277 49.51 -42.32 -22.54
CA ASP A 277 50.04 -43.05 -23.71
C ASP A 277 51.35 -42.44 -24.29
N GLY A 278 52.09 -41.64 -23.49
CA GLY A 278 53.36 -41.01 -23.89
C GLY A 278 54.59 -41.63 -23.22
#